data_AF-B2UDP5-F1
#
_entry.id   AF-B2UDP5-F1
#
_cell.length_a   1.000
_cell.length_b   1.000
_cell.length_c   1.000
_cell.angle_alpha   90.00
_cell.angle_beta   90.00
_cell.angle_gamma   90.00
#
_symmetry.space_group_name_H-M   'P 1'
#
loop_
_entity.id
_entity.type
_entity.pdbx_description
1 polymer ?
#
loop_
_entity_poly.entity_id
_entity_poly.type
_entity_poly.pdbx_seq_one_letter_code
_entity_poly.pdbx_strand_id
1 'polypeptide(L)'
;MTQFASGIDAPPRHAALDDAHVGDIRGALGTIAHHDTGARNSWRARLRTLLAILGPGLIVMVGDNDAGAFGTYTQAGQNYGTTLLWTLLLLIPVLYVNQEMVLRLGAVTRVGHARLIFARFGRFWGSFSVIDLFLVNALTLVTEFIGISLALEYLGIPRHWGVCAAAALVMLAASTGDFRRFERFALALVAGSLTLIPVFVMVHPPIGQVARDFFVPALPAGAPLAEVMLLIIAIVGTTVAPWQLFFQQSYVIDKRITARFIRYERADLWLGIVLVIAGAVAMIAFSAQAFHGSPEFGNYTDALGTAHGLERHSGRWAGVLFAIALLDASIIGACAVSLSTAYAIGDVFAVRHSLHRKPTEAKGFYAIYFGLTLLAAGLVLTPGVPLGLLTNAVQSLAGVLLPSATVFLLLLCNDKAVLGPWTNGRAMNLFTGGVVAVLVMLSVILTAAVLFPGIGEFEIGAILIGGSLIAVVMSLVLWRIERRRHRPHHPQRVSVLDRNHWTMPPLEQLTPARWTPLKRTWMFVLRGYLVVAAGLVLVRIAGLLAQ
;
A
#
# COMPACT_ATOMS: atom_id res chain seq x y z
N MET A 1 18.48 -58.65 -21.70
CA MET A 1 17.40 -58.05 -22.51
C MET A 1 16.15 -57.96 -21.66
N THR A 2 15.85 -56.76 -21.15
CA THR A 2 14.53 -56.20 -20.72
C THR A 2 14.82 -54.97 -19.83
N GLN A 3 15.19 -53.86 -20.46
CA GLN A 3 14.35 -52.65 -20.59
C GLN A 3 14.28 -51.81 -19.29
N PHE A 4 15.32 -50.99 -19.11
CA PHE A 4 15.21 -49.68 -18.47
C PHE A 4 14.32 -48.80 -19.37
N ALA A 5 13.07 -48.56 -18.97
CA ALA A 5 12.20 -47.58 -19.60
C ALA A 5 12.34 -46.23 -18.86
N SER A 6 13.16 -45.38 -19.47
CA SER A 6 13.18 -43.91 -19.43
C SER A 6 12.27 -43.21 -18.42
N GLY A 7 12.89 -42.58 -17.42
CA GLY A 7 12.36 -41.37 -16.82
C GLY A 7 12.22 -40.30 -17.89
N ILE A 8 10.98 -39.87 -18.12
CA ILE A 8 10.71 -38.58 -18.75
C ILE A 8 10.70 -37.59 -17.59
N ASP A 9 11.75 -36.75 -17.54
CA ASP A 9 11.86 -35.60 -16.68
C ASP A 9 10.59 -34.73 -16.82
N ALA A 10 9.64 -34.88 -15.90
CA ALA A 10 8.65 -33.85 -15.69
C ALA A 10 9.41 -32.60 -15.24
N PRO A 11 9.28 -31.45 -15.91
CA PRO A 11 9.92 -30.23 -15.43
C PRO A 11 9.48 -29.99 -13.98
N PRO A 12 10.38 -29.53 -13.08
CA PRO A 12 10.03 -29.28 -11.69
C PRO A 12 8.79 -28.38 -11.67
N ARG A 13 7.65 -28.93 -11.22
CA ARG A 13 6.38 -28.20 -11.15
C ARG A 13 6.56 -27.09 -10.13
N HIS A 14 6.91 -25.90 -10.61
CA HIS A 14 7.01 -24.69 -9.80
C HIS A 14 5.59 -24.20 -9.48
N ALA A 15 5.43 -23.46 -8.38
CA ALA A 15 4.12 -22.91 -7.97
C ALA A 15 3.57 -21.81 -8.90
N ALA A 16 4.29 -21.41 -9.95
CA ALA A 16 3.83 -20.42 -10.92
C ALA A 16 2.65 -20.98 -11.73
N LEU A 17 1.53 -20.26 -11.73
CA LEU A 17 0.25 -20.72 -12.28
C LEU A 17 -0.03 -20.23 -13.71
N ASP A 18 0.69 -19.20 -14.16
CA ASP A 18 0.61 -18.66 -15.52
C ASP A 18 2.01 -18.73 -16.15
N ASP A 19 2.09 -19.26 -17.37
CA ASP A 19 3.33 -19.32 -18.16
C ASP A 19 3.93 -17.92 -18.36
N ALA A 20 3.11 -16.87 -18.35
CA ALA A 20 3.55 -15.48 -18.40
C ALA A 20 4.44 -15.08 -17.20
N HIS A 21 4.35 -15.78 -16.07
CA HIS A 21 5.16 -15.54 -14.86
C HIS A 21 6.50 -16.30 -14.86
N VAL A 22 6.82 -17.02 -15.94
CA VAL A 22 8.09 -17.75 -16.10
C VAL A 22 8.89 -17.17 -17.27
N GLY A 23 10.20 -17.01 -17.07
CA GLY A 23 11.12 -16.50 -18.09
C GLY A 23 12.03 -15.39 -17.58
N ASP A 24 12.59 -14.62 -18.51
CA ASP A 24 13.54 -13.55 -18.21
C ASP A 24 12.89 -12.42 -17.41
N ILE A 25 13.66 -11.83 -16.50
CA ILE A 25 13.29 -10.57 -15.87
C ILE A 25 13.55 -9.46 -16.89
N ARG A 26 12.47 -8.83 -17.35
CA ARG A 26 12.51 -7.74 -18.33
C ARG A 26 12.14 -6.42 -17.69
N GLY A 27 12.96 -5.94 -16.76
CA GLY A 27 12.75 -4.67 -16.10
C GLY A 27 12.89 -3.46 -17.04
N ALA A 28 12.46 -2.29 -16.57
CA ALA A 28 12.51 -1.03 -17.30
C ALA A 28 13.93 -0.61 -17.71
N LEU A 29 14.89 -0.78 -16.79
CA LEU A 29 16.29 -0.34 -16.95
C LEU A 29 17.27 -1.49 -17.21
N GLY A 30 16.78 -2.72 -17.45
CA GLY A 30 17.67 -3.86 -17.71
C GLY A 30 16.97 -5.19 -17.96
N THR A 31 17.74 -6.21 -18.32
CA THR A 31 17.26 -7.58 -18.52
C THR A 31 18.16 -8.55 -17.78
N ILE A 32 17.58 -9.54 -17.10
CA ILE A 32 18.31 -10.68 -16.54
C ILE A 32 17.71 -11.95 -17.14
N ALA A 33 18.55 -12.73 -17.83
CA ALA A 33 18.13 -14.00 -18.40
C ALA A 33 17.73 -14.99 -17.30
N HIS A 34 16.71 -15.80 -17.54
CA HIS A 34 16.22 -16.79 -16.56
C HIS A 34 17.34 -17.71 -16.06
N HIS A 35 18.19 -18.18 -16.98
CA HIS A 35 19.33 -19.06 -16.74
C HIS A 35 20.55 -18.37 -16.12
N ASP A 36 20.55 -17.05 -15.96
CA ASP A 36 21.64 -16.33 -15.33
C ASP A 36 21.60 -16.53 -13.80
N THR A 37 22.32 -17.55 -13.33
CA THR A 37 22.51 -17.90 -11.92
C THR A 37 23.88 -17.47 -11.39
N GLY A 38 24.65 -16.71 -12.18
CA GLY A 38 26.03 -16.34 -11.86
C GLY A 38 26.14 -15.42 -10.64
N ALA A 39 27.19 -15.63 -9.84
CA ALA A 39 27.48 -14.76 -8.70
C ALA A 39 27.85 -13.35 -9.17
N ARG A 40 27.26 -12.32 -8.53
CA ARG A 40 27.55 -10.90 -8.83
C ARG A 40 28.75 -10.44 -8.00
N ASN A 41 29.95 -10.70 -8.51
CA ASN A 41 31.20 -10.43 -7.79
C ASN A 41 31.69 -8.99 -7.96
N SER A 42 31.40 -8.33 -9.08
CA SER A 42 31.80 -6.94 -9.33
C SER A 42 30.72 -5.94 -8.97
N TRP A 43 31.12 -4.73 -8.54
CA TRP A 43 30.20 -3.61 -8.29
C TRP A 43 29.33 -3.29 -9.52
N ARG A 44 29.93 -3.27 -10.72
CA ARG A 44 29.22 -3.02 -11.98
C ARG A 44 28.14 -4.08 -12.25
N ALA A 45 28.43 -5.36 -11.97
CA ALA A 45 27.45 -6.43 -12.13
C ALA A 45 26.30 -6.27 -11.13
N ARG A 46 26.60 -5.97 -9.85
CA ARG A 46 25.58 -5.71 -8.82
C ARG A 46 24.70 -4.53 -9.18
N LEU A 47 25.27 -3.43 -9.66
CA LEU A 47 24.52 -2.25 -10.08
C LEU A 47 23.61 -2.55 -11.28
N ARG A 48 24.11 -3.25 -12.32
CA ARG A 48 23.27 -3.66 -13.46
C ARG A 48 22.13 -4.59 -13.04
N THR A 49 22.40 -5.52 -12.13
CA THR A 49 21.38 -6.39 -11.54
C THR A 49 20.34 -5.57 -10.76
N LEU A 50 20.78 -4.61 -9.94
CA LEU A 50 19.87 -3.71 -9.23
C LEU A 50 19.00 -2.92 -10.21
N LEU A 51 19.57 -2.30 -11.24
CA LEU A 51 18.80 -1.53 -12.23
C LEU A 51 17.77 -2.38 -12.98
N ALA A 52 18.08 -3.64 -13.28
CA ALA A 52 17.11 -4.54 -13.91
C ALA A 52 15.97 -4.98 -12.97
N ILE A 53 16.21 -4.97 -11.66
CA ILE A 53 15.28 -5.41 -10.61
C ILE A 53 14.47 -4.23 -10.04
N LEU A 54 15.04 -3.04 -10.02
CA LEU A 54 14.46 -1.79 -9.53
C LEU A 54 13.11 -1.48 -10.21
N GLY A 55 12.08 -1.19 -9.42
CA GLY A 55 10.71 -0.96 -9.91
C GLY A 55 9.64 -1.26 -8.88
N PRO A 56 9.43 -2.52 -8.44
CA PRO A 56 8.29 -2.91 -7.62
C PRO A 56 8.14 -2.11 -6.33
N GLY A 57 9.22 -2.00 -5.55
CA GLY A 57 9.32 -1.24 -4.32
C GLY A 57 9.21 0.27 -4.54
N LEU A 58 9.87 0.81 -5.57
CA LEU A 58 9.74 2.23 -5.91
C LEU A 58 8.31 2.61 -6.31
N ILE A 59 7.69 1.85 -7.21
CA ILE A 59 6.37 2.14 -7.78
C ILE A 59 5.29 2.04 -6.69
N VAL A 60 5.33 1.01 -5.83
CA VAL A 60 4.34 0.87 -4.76
C VAL A 60 4.48 1.96 -3.70
N MET A 61 5.72 2.38 -3.37
CA MET A 61 5.95 3.41 -2.36
C MET A 61 5.61 4.80 -2.90
N VAL A 62 5.99 5.14 -4.12
CA VAL A 62 5.64 6.45 -4.69
C VAL A 62 4.15 6.53 -5.03
N GLY A 63 3.57 5.42 -5.51
CA GLY A 63 2.13 5.33 -5.71
C GLY A 63 1.31 5.41 -4.41
N ASP A 64 1.95 5.40 -3.25
CA ASP A 64 1.32 5.63 -1.94
C ASP A 64 1.18 7.13 -1.61
N ASN A 65 1.99 7.98 -2.23
CA ASN A 65 1.77 9.44 -2.22
C ASN A 65 0.71 9.82 -3.26
N ASP A 66 -0.44 9.15 -3.19
CA ASP A 66 -1.58 9.30 -4.09
C ASP A 66 -2.42 10.56 -3.78
N ALA A 67 -3.56 10.73 -4.45
CA ALA A 67 -4.43 11.89 -4.22
C ALA A 67 -4.88 12.04 -2.75
N GLY A 68 -5.10 10.91 -2.07
CA GLY A 68 -5.47 10.86 -0.66
C GLY A 68 -4.35 11.33 0.25
N ALA A 69 -3.14 10.87 -0.01
CA ALA A 69 -1.93 11.28 0.69
C ALA A 69 -1.64 12.78 0.50
N PHE A 70 -1.77 13.31 -0.72
CA PHE A 70 -1.65 14.74 -0.98
C PHE A 70 -2.57 15.53 -0.06
N GLY A 71 -3.86 15.20 -0.04
CA GLY A 71 -4.82 15.91 0.81
C GLY A 71 -4.51 15.81 2.31
N THR A 72 -4.12 14.62 2.76
CA THR A 72 -3.81 14.35 4.17
C THR A 72 -2.56 15.10 4.65
N TYR A 73 -1.49 15.07 3.87
CA TYR A 73 -0.23 15.73 4.22
C TYR A 73 -0.32 17.24 4.11
N THR A 74 -1.02 17.76 3.09
CA THR A 74 -1.23 19.22 2.99
C THR A 74 -2.15 19.72 4.08
N GLN A 75 -3.17 18.94 4.48
CA GLN A 75 -4.01 19.23 5.65
C GLN A 75 -3.19 19.27 6.94
N ALA A 76 -2.29 18.31 7.15
CA ALA A 76 -1.41 18.29 8.32
C ALA A 76 -0.53 19.55 8.39
N GLY A 77 0.09 19.92 7.27
CA GLY A 77 0.88 21.15 7.18
C GLY A 77 0.05 22.41 7.42
N GLN A 78 -1.07 22.56 6.71
CA GLN A 78 -1.90 23.78 6.76
C GLN A 78 -2.61 23.97 8.10
N ASN A 79 -3.08 22.90 8.74
CA ASN A 79 -3.86 23.02 9.98
C ASN A 79 -3.00 23.00 11.24
N TYR A 80 -1.89 22.25 11.22
CA TYR A 80 -1.13 21.94 12.43
C TYR A 80 0.38 22.20 12.30
N GLY A 81 0.81 22.79 11.17
CA GLY A 81 2.21 23.04 10.88
C GLY A 81 3.02 21.75 10.74
N THR A 82 4.29 21.82 11.13
CA THR A 82 5.23 20.68 11.05
C THR A 82 5.14 19.70 12.21
N THR A 83 4.30 19.98 13.22
CA THR A 83 4.25 19.23 14.49
C THR A 83 3.92 17.75 14.33
N LEU A 84 3.25 17.34 13.25
CA LEU A 84 2.89 15.93 12.99
C LEU A 84 3.94 15.15 12.20
N LEU A 85 5.09 15.74 11.85
CA LEU A 85 6.15 15.09 11.06
C LEU A 85 6.71 13.81 11.71
N TRP A 86 6.78 13.75 13.05
CA TRP A 86 7.25 12.57 13.77
C TRP A 86 6.45 11.29 13.47
N THR A 87 5.19 11.43 13.04
CA THR A 87 4.36 10.30 12.66
C THR A 87 4.95 9.56 11.45
N LEU A 88 5.54 10.30 10.50
CA LEU A 88 6.22 9.73 9.33
C LEU A 88 7.46 8.93 9.71
N LEU A 89 8.23 9.40 10.71
CA LEU A 89 9.38 8.68 11.23
C LEU A 89 8.98 7.31 11.80
N LEU A 90 7.85 7.25 12.53
CA LEU A 90 7.32 5.99 13.06
C LEU A 90 6.81 5.05 11.97
N LEU A 91 6.38 5.59 10.83
CA LEU A 91 5.89 4.80 9.70
C LEU A 91 7.03 4.14 8.90
N ILE A 92 8.26 4.66 8.91
CA ILE A 92 9.40 4.04 8.21
C ILE A 92 9.58 2.54 8.53
N PRO A 93 9.71 2.12 9.81
CA PRO A 93 9.87 0.70 10.12
C PRO A 93 8.60 -0.12 9.83
N VAL A 94 7.42 0.50 9.95
CA VAL A 94 6.12 -0.13 9.64
C VAL A 94 6.04 -0.46 8.14
N LEU A 95 6.31 0.53 7.30
CA LEU A 95 6.42 0.41 5.85
C LEU A 95 7.41 -0.68 5.47
N TYR A 96 8.65 -0.59 5.96
CA TYR A 96 9.69 -1.55 5.60
C TYR A 96 9.28 -2.99 5.92
N VAL A 97 8.75 -3.24 7.13
CA VAL A 97 8.39 -4.59 7.54
C VAL A 97 7.20 -5.13 6.76
N ASN A 98 6.13 -4.33 6.60
CA ASN A 98 4.95 -4.77 5.85
C ASN A 98 5.30 -5.08 4.39
N GLN A 99 6.02 -4.17 3.73
CA GLN A 99 6.35 -4.30 2.32
C GLN A 99 7.42 -5.37 2.08
N GLU A 100 8.38 -5.57 3.00
CA GLU A 100 9.34 -6.70 2.89
C GLU A 100 8.63 -8.06 3.00
N MET A 101 7.63 -8.17 3.88
CA MET A 101 6.82 -9.38 3.99
C MET A 101 6.07 -9.68 2.70
N VAL A 102 5.45 -8.68 2.08
CA VAL A 102 4.74 -8.80 0.79
C VAL A 102 5.70 -9.20 -0.32
N LEU A 103 6.80 -8.47 -0.47
CA LEU A 103 7.87 -8.76 -1.41
C LEU A 103 8.34 -10.21 -1.30
N ARG A 104 8.65 -10.65 -0.07
CA ARG A 104 9.17 -11.99 0.20
C ARG A 104 8.11 -13.05 -0.09
N LEU A 105 6.84 -12.77 0.23
CA LEU A 105 5.72 -13.64 -0.09
C LEU A 105 5.63 -13.84 -1.60
N GLY A 106 5.58 -12.76 -2.39
CA GLY A 106 5.53 -12.85 -3.86
C GLY A 106 6.72 -13.57 -4.48
N ALA A 107 7.95 -13.24 -4.05
CA ALA A 107 9.17 -13.81 -4.62
C ALA A 107 9.36 -15.32 -4.32
N VAL A 108 8.78 -15.80 -3.21
CA VAL A 108 8.88 -17.21 -2.78
C VAL A 108 7.71 -18.05 -3.28
N THR A 109 6.48 -17.51 -3.25
CA THR A 109 5.28 -18.29 -3.60
C THR A 109 5.01 -18.29 -5.09
N ARG A 110 5.33 -17.19 -5.79
CA ARG A 110 4.92 -16.94 -7.18
C ARG A 110 3.40 -17.06 -7.43
N VAL A 111 2.62 -16.87 -6.37
CA VAL A 111 1.15 -16.93 -6.37
C VAL A 111 0.66 -15.67 -5.69
N GLY A 112 -0.34 -15.01 -6.27
CA GLY A 112 -0.83 -13.75 -5.74
C GLY A 112 -1.62 -13.90 -4.44
N HIS A 113 -1.80 -12.78 -3.75
CA HIS A 113 -2.18 -12.73 -2.35
C HIS A 113 -3.56 -13.34 -2.09
N ALA A 114 -4.54 -12.93 -2.90
CA ALA A 114 -5.92 -13.38 -2.77
C ALA A 114 -6.01 -14.91 -2.88
N ARG A 115 -5.36 -15.51 -3.87
CA ARG A 115 -5.37 -16.96 -4.06
C ARG A 115 -4.76 -17.71 -2.89
N LEU A 116 -3.68 -17.21 -2.30
CA LEU A 116 -3.09 -17.83 -1.10
C LEU A 116 -4.06 -17.81 0.09
N ILE A 117 -4.81 -16.71 0.27
CA ILE A 117 -5.84 -16.64 1.32
C ILE A 117 -6.91 -17.71 1.09
N PHE A 118 -7.41 -17.84 -0.14
CA PHE A 118 -8.38 -18.89 -0.49
C PHE A 118 -7.85 -20.30 -0.25
N ALA A 119 -6.62 -20.58 -0.69
CA ALA A 119 -6.01 -21.90 -0.57
C ALA A 119 -5.69 -22.29 0.89
N ARG A 120 -5.25 -21.33 1.70
CA ARG A 120 -4.85 -21.59 3.09
C ARG A 120 -6.00 -21.51 4.06
N PHE A 121 -6.87 -20.50 3.92
CA PHE A 121 -7.90 -20.17 4.90
C PHE A 121 -9.32 -20.54 4.46
N GLY A 122 -9.50 -20.95 3.20
CA GLY A 122 -10.78 -21.39 2.66
C GLY A 122 -11.62 -20.24 2.09
N ARG A 123 -12.71 -20.64 1.41
CA ARG A 123 -13.57 -19.74 0.61
C ARG A 123 -14.15 -18.58 1.42
N PHE A 124 -14.53 -18.82 2.67
CA PHE A 124 -15.15 -17.82 3.51
C PHE A 124 -14.24 -16.62 3.79
N TRP A 125 -13.01 -16.87 4.25
CA TRP A 125 -12.03 -15.82 4.54
C TRP A 125 -11.45 -15.21 3.27
N GLY A 126 -11.30 -16.02 2.22
CA GLY A 126 -10.93 -15.54 0.89
C GLY A 126 -11.92 -14.51 0.34
N SER A 127 -13.21 -14.85 0.33
CA SER A 127 -14.26 -13.95 -0.14
C SER A 127 -14.35 -12.68 0.69
N PHE A 128 -14.20 -12.78 2.02
CA PHE A 128 -14.15 -11.60 2.89
C PHE A 128 -13.02 -10.65 2.48
N SER A 129 -11.79 -11.15 2.34
CA SER A 129 -10.63 -10.32 2.01
C SER A 129 -10.74 -9.67 0.62
N VAL A 130 -11.32 -10.36 -0.36
CA VAL A 130 -11.42 -9.83 -1.73
C VAL A 130 -12.57 -8.85 -1.90
N ILE A 131 -13.70 -9.06 -1.20
CA ILE A 131 -14.78 -8.07 -1.16
C ILE A 131 -14.29 -6.80 -0.46
N ASP A 132 -13.59 -6.95 0.66
CA ASP A 132 -13.00 -5.84 1.41
C ASP A 132 -12.07 -5.00 0.52
N LEU A 133 -11.10 -5.66 -0.14
CA LEU A 133 -10.20 -5.03 -1.09
C LEU A 133 -10.96 -4.35 -2.24
N PHE A 134 -11.94 -5.02 -2.84
CA PHE A 134 -12.69 -4.48 -3.97
C PHE A 134 -13.41 -3.17 -3.61
N LEU A 135 -14.06 -3.14 -2.45
CA LEU A 135 -14.78 -1.96 -1.98
C LEU A 135 -13.82 -0.80 -1.69
N VAL A 136 -12.74 -1.06 -0.95
CA VAL A 136 -11.74 -0.03 -0.64
C VAL A 136 -11.10 0.50 -1.90
N ASN A 137 -10.63 -0.36 -2.80
CA ASN A 137 -9.95 0.06 -4.01
C ASN A 137 -10.89 0.82 -4.97
N ALA A 138 -12.17 0.43 -5.06
CA ALA A 138 -13.14 1.17 -5.86
C ALA A 138 -13.29 2.61 -5.35
N LEU A 139 -13.33 2.78 -4.02
CA LEU A 139 -13.43 4.08 -3.36
C LEU A 139 -12.12 4.88 -3.47
N THR A 140 -10.97 4.27 -3.21
CA THR A 140 -9.65 4.90 -3.40
C THR A 140 -9.47 5.37 -4.84
N LEU A 141 -9.88 4.56 -5.83
CA LEU A 141 -9.81 4.94 -7.23
C LEU A 141 -10.66 6.19 -7.55
N VAL A 142 -11.79 6.37 -6.86
CA VAL A 142 -12.56 7.62 -6.97
C VAL A 142 -11.75 8.81 -6.43
N THR A 143 -11.07 8.64 -5.30
CA THR A 143 -10.16 9.66 -4.75
C THR A 143 -9.04 10.02 -5.73
N GLU A 144 -8.48 9.05 -6.45
CA GLU A 144 -7.49 9.33 -7.51
C GLU A 144 -8.08 10.20 -8.62
N PHE A 145 -9.28 9.89 -9.09
CA PHE A 145 -9.95 10.71 -10.11
C PHE A 145 -10.37 12.09 -9.59
N ILE A 146 -10.63 12.24 -8.29
CA ILE A 146 -10.80 13.55 -7.65
C ILE A 146 -9.50 14.34 -7.73
N GLY A 147 -8.36 13.76 -7.36
CA GLY A 147 -7.05 14.41 -7.46
C GLY A 147 -6.72 14.88 -8.89
N ILE A 148 -6.99 14.02 -9.89
CA ILE A 148 -6.88 14.37 -11.32
C ILE A 148 -7.75 15.58 -11.63
N SER A 149 -9.02 15.56 -11.22
CA SER A 149 -9.96 16.65 -11.46
C SER A 149 -9.48 17.98 -10.87
N LEU A 150 -9.03 17.97 -9.61
CA LEU A 150 -8.56 19.17 -8.90
C LEU A 150 -7.30 19.74 -9.55
N ALA A 151 -6.35 18.89 -9.92
CA ALA A 151 -5.13 19.32 -10.62
C ALA A 151 -5.44 19.96 -11.98
N LEU A 152 -6.34 19.34 -12.76
CA LEU A 152 -6.73 19.86 -14.07
C LEU A 152 -7.49 21.18 -13.98
N GLU A 153 -8.36 21.31 -12.97
CA GLU A 153 -9.10 22.54 -12.68
C GLU A 153 -8.13 23.69 -12.38
N TYR A 154 -7.13 23.46 -11.53
CA TYR A 154 -6.08 24.43 -11.26
C TYR A 154 -5.31 24.84 -12.53
N LEU A 155 -4.99 23.87 -13.40
CA LEU A 155 -4.29 24.11 -14.66
C LEU A 155 -5.17 24.77 -15.75
N GLY A 156 -6.45 25.01 -15.48
CA GLY A 156 -7.40 25.60 -16.42
C GLY A 156 -7.84 24.64 -17.54
N ILE A 157 -7.67 23.33 -17.36
CA ILE A 157 -8.07 22.32 -18.33
C ILE A 157 -9.51 21.88 -18.02
N PRO A 158 -10.42 21.84 -19.02
CA PRO A 158 -11.79 21.42 -18.80
C PRO A 158 -11.88 20.01 -18.19
N ARG A 159 -12.53 19.93 -17.02
CA ARG A 159 -12.68 18.72 -16.21
C ARG A 159 -13.11 17.48 -16.99
N HIS A 160 -14.16 17.61 -17.83
CA HIS A 160 -14.69 16.50 -18.61
C HIS A 160 -13.65 15.88 -19.54
N TRP A 161 -12.93 16.72 -20.29
CA TRP A 161 -11.92 16.25 -21.24
C TRP A 161 -10.70 15.68 -20.55
N GLY A 162 -10.22 16.35 -19.49
CA GLY A 162 -9.02 15.91 -18.79
C GLY A 162 -9.22 14.61 -18.00
N VAL A 163 -10.37 14.43 -17.34
CA VAL A 163 -10.70 13.16 -16.65
C VAL A 163 -10.84 12.00 -17.64
N CYS A 164 -11.52 12.21 -18.78
CA CYS A 164 -11.62 11.20 -19.84
C CYS A 164 -10.25 10.86 -20.44
N ALA A 165 -9.40 11.87 -20.66
CA ALA A 165 -8.05 11.67 -21.16
C ALA A 165 -7.18 10.90 -20.16
N ALA A 166 -7.28 11.21 -18.87
CA ALA A 166 -6.55 10.51 -17.82
C ALA A 166 -7.04 9.06 -17.67
N ALA A 167 -8.35 8.81 -17.73
CA ALA A 167 -8.90 7.46 -17.77
C ALA A 167 -8.36 6.68 -18.98
N ALA A 168 -8.36 7.29 -20.17
CA ALA A 168 -7.78 6.68 -21.36
C ALA A 168 -6.28 6.40 -21.19
N LEU A 169 -5.52 7.32 -20.62
CA LEU A 169 -4.09 7.16 -20.35
C LEU A 169 -3.81 5.98 -19.42
N VAL A 170 -4.50 5.93 -18.26
CA VAL A 170 -4.41 4.83 -17.28
C VAL A 170 -4.76 3.51 -17.95
N MET A 171 -5.84 3.47 -18.73
CA MET A 171 -6.26 2.26 -19.44
C MET A 171 -5.22 1.81 -20.47
N LEU A 172 -4.70 2.72 -21.30
CA LEU A 172 -3.74 2.43 -22.37
C LEU A 172 -2.37 2.01 -21.83
N ALA A 173 -1.90 2.65 -20.75
CA ALA A 173 -0.59 2.37 -20.16
C ALA A 173 -0.46 0.90 -19.72
N ALA A 174 -1.48 0.36 -19.06
CA ALA A 174 -1.49 -1.05 -18.65
C ALA A 174 -1.79 -2.02 -19.81
N SER A 175 -2.43 -1.56 -20.89
CA SER A 175 -2.94 -2.44 -21.97
C SER A 175 -1.94 -2.76 -23.08
N THR A 176 -0.66 -2.45 -22.89
CA THR A 176 0.36 -2.61 -23.95
C THR A 176 0.72 -4.08 -24.21
N GLY A 177 0.44 -4.99 -23.26
CA GLY A 177 0.87 -6.39 -23.29
C GLY A 177 2.40 -6.55 -23.19
N ASP A 178 3.10 -5.51 -22.74
CA ASP A 178 4.53 -5.51 -22.51
C ASP A 178 4.80 -4.88 -21.14
N PHE A 179 5.04 -5.73 -20.14
CA PHE A 179 5.32 -5.31 -18.77
C PHE A 179 6.40 -4.23 -18.70
N ARG A 180 7.44 -4.30 -19.56
CA ARG A 180 8.53 -3.33 -19.56
C ARG A 180 8.05 -1.93 -19.93
N ARG A 181 7.08 -1.82 -20.84
CA ARG A 181 6.51 -0.52 -21.24
C ARG A 181 5.70 0.08 -20.10
N PHE A 182 4.87 -0.72 -19.46
CA PHE A 182 4.13 -0.29 -18.27
C PHE A 182 5.10 0.16 -17.17
N GLU A 183 6.14 -0.63 -16.87
CA GLU A 183 7.11 -0.29 -15.83
C GLU A 183 7.89 0.99 -16.16
N ARG A 184 8.26 1.22 -17.42
CA ARG A 184 8.89 2.49 -17.83
C ARG A 184 7.97 3.68 -17.67
N PHE A 185 6.68 3.51 -18.00
CA PHE A 185 5.67 4.53 -17.77
C PHE A 185 5.54 4.85 -16.27
N ALA A 186 5.41 3.82 -15.42
CA ALA A 186 5.35 4.00 -13.97
C ALA A 186 6.61 4.65 -13.40
N LEU A 187 7.81 4.27 -13.87
CA LEU A 187 9.05 4.93 -13.45
C LEU A 187 9.17 6.38 -13.94
N ALA A 188 8.56 6.72 -15.08
CA ALA A 188 8.47 8.11 -15.52
C ALA A 188 7.59 8.93 -14.58
N LEU A 189 6.48 8.36 -14.09
CA LEU A 189 5.65 9.00 -13.06
C LEU A 189 6.41 9.10 -11.72
N VAL A 190 7.13 8.06 -11.31
CA VAL A 190 8.03 8.13 -10.14
C VAL A 190 9.03 9.30 -10.23
N ALA A 191 9.58 9.55 -11.42
CA ALA A 191 10.42 10.71 -11.67
C ALA A 191 9.62 12.03 -11.68
N GLY A 192 8.38 12.02 -12.18
CA GLY A 192 7.44 13.13 -12.12
C GLY A 192 7.15 13.57 -10.68
N SER A 193 7.04 12.64 -9.74
CA SER A 193 6.82 12.94 -8.33
C SER A 193 7.98 13.71 -7.68
N LEU A 194 9.18 13.72 -8.29
CA LEU A 194 10.31 14.56 -7.85
C LEU A 194 10.06 16.06 -8.05
N THR A 195 8.98 16.45 -8.74
CA THR A 195 8.52 17.86 -8.84
C THR A 195 8.14 18.46 -7.48
N LEU A 196 7.90 17.65 -6.44
CA LEU A 196 7.74 18.15 -5.07
C LEU A 196 9.02 18.79 -4.50
N ILE A 197 10.20 18.37 -4.97
CA ILE A 197 11.49 18.91 -4.51
C ILE A 197 11.64 20.40 -4.87
N PRO A 198 11.47 20.83 -6.14
CA PRO A 198 11.53 22.25 -6.47
C PRO A 198 10.45 23.07 -5.74
N VAL A 199 9.24 22.54 -5.52
CA VAL A 199 8.22 23.23 -4.69
C VAL A 199 8.76 23.47 -3.28
N PHE A 200 9.29 22.44 -2.63
CA PHE A 200 9.90 22.56 -1.31
C PHE A 200 11.02 23.60 -1.27
N VAL A 201 11.92 23.59 -2.27
CA VAL A 201 13.01 24.57 -2.35
C VAL A 201 12.48 26.00 -2.54
N MET A 202 11.46 26.20 -3.37
CA MET A 202 10.89 27.52 -3.64
C MET A 202 10.18 28.12 -2.43
N VAL A 203 9.49 27.31 -1.64
CA VAL A 203 8.72 27.77 -0.46
C VAL A 203 9.64 28.07 0.74
N HIS A 204 10.88 27.56 0.74
CA HIS A 204 11.88 27.76 1.80
C HIS A 204 11.37 27.45 3.23
N PRO A 205 10.82 26.24 3.48
CA PRO A 205 10.38 25.87 4.82
C PRO A 205 11.56 25.81 5.81
N PRO A 206 11.34 26.15 7.09
CA PRO A 206 12.38 26.24 8.11
C PRO A 206 12.95 24.86 8.44
N ILE A 207 14.03 24.47 7.77
CA ILE A 207 14.63 23.12 7.85
C ILE A 207 14.96 22.73 9.30
N GLY A 208 15.40 23.66 10.14
CA GLY A 208 15.68 23.40 11.55
C GLY A 208 14.43 22.97 12.35
N GLN A 209 13.27 23.56 12.06
CA GLN A 209 12.00 23.18 12.66
C GLN A 209 11.48 21.87 12.06
N VAL A 210 11.53 21.71 10.74
CA VAL A 210 11.16 20.46 10.05
C VAL A 210 11.94 19.27 10.63
N ALA A 211 13.26 19.41 10.80
CA ALA A 211 14.09 18.36 11.39
C ALA A 211 13.72 18.10 12.86
N ARG A 212 13.52 19.15 13.66
CA ARG A 212 13.11 19.00 15.07
C ARG A 212 11.80 18.23 15.17
N ASP A 213 10.78 18.66 14.45
CA ASP A 213 9.43 18.09 14.57
C ASP A 213 9.32 16.70 13.91
N PHE A 214 10.26 16.34 13.02
CA PHE A 214 10.40 14.99 12.49
C PHE A 214 10.99 14.00 13.51
N PHE A 215 11.91 14.44 14.37
CA PHE A 215 12.56 13.57 15.37
C PHE A 215 11.95 13.64 16.76
N VAL A 216 11.26 14.73 17.09
CA VAL A 216 10.71 14.98 18.43
C VAL A 216 9.19 14.91 18.37
N PRO A 217 8.57 13.87 18.96
CA PRO A 217 7.12 13.78 19.03
C PRO A 217 6.51 14.95 19.81
N ALA A 218 5.56 15.63 19.18
CA ALA A 218 4.79 16.70 19.78
C ALA A 218 3.34 16.65 19.26
N LEU A 219 2.41 17.19 20.04
CA LEU A 219 1.04 17.42 19.61
C LEU A 219 0.83 18.92 19.38
N PRO A 220 -0.01 19.33 18.41
CA PRO A 220 -0.31 20.73 18.16
C PRO A 220 -0.97 21.35 19.39
N ALA A 221 -0.46 22.49 19.86
CA ALA A 221 -0.99 23.15 21.05
C ALA A 221 -2.37 23.77 20.75
N GLY A 222 -3.36 23.52 21.63
CA GLY A 222 -4.70 24.10 21.53
C GLY A 222 -5.61 23.46 20.46
N ALA A 223 -5.16 22.41 19.76
CA ALA A 223 -5.97 21.66 18.82
C ALA A 223 -6.80 20.58 19.53
N PRO A 224 -8.05 20.33 19.13
CA PRO A 224 -8.85 19.22 19.67
C PRO A 224 -8.15 17.88 19.41
N LEU A 225 -7.88 17.11 20.47
CA LEU A 225 -7.19 15.82 20.35
C LEU A 225 -7.88 14.87 19.36
N ALA A 226 -9.22 14.89 19.31
CA ALA A 226 -10.00 14.07 18.40
C ALA A 226 -9.65 14.33 16.93
N GLU A 227 -9.59 15.59 16.51
CA GLU A 227 -9.27 15.97 15.13
C GLU A 227 -7.83 15.62 14.78
N VAL A 228 -6.89 15.87 15.70
CA VAL A 228 -5.49 15.50 15.53
C VAL A 228 -5.34 13.98 15.41
N MET A 229 -6.04 13.20 16.23
CA MET A 229 -6.03 11.74 16.14
C MET A 229 -6.62 11.25 14.82
N LEU A 230 -7.74 11.81 14.36
CA LEU A 230 -8.33 11.47 13.07
C LEU A 230 -7.34 11.72 11.93
N LEU A 231 -6.60 12.83 11.98
CA LEU A 231 -5.59 13.12 10.98
C LEU A 231 -4.38 12.18 11.06
N ILE A 232 -3.92 11.82 12.26
CA ILE A 232 -2.87 10.81 12.43
C ILE A 232 -3.33 9.46 11.87
N ILE A 233 -4.59 9.08 12.09
CA ILE A 233 -5.17 7.85 11.55
C ILE A 233 -5.23 7.92 10.02
N ALA A 234 -5.57 9.08 9.44
CA ALA A 234 -5.52 9.30 8.00
C ALA A 234 -4.09 9.22 7.44
N ILE A 235 -3.08 9.79 8.13
CA ILE A 235 -1.66 9.66 7.76
C ILE A 235 -1.24 8.19 7.75
N VAL A 236 -1.58 7.44 8.81
CA VAL A 236 -1.27 6.01 8.90
C VAL A 236 -2.00 5.21 7.81
N GLY A 237 -3.26 5.54 7.51
CA GLY A 237 -4.08 4.83 6.54
C GLY A 237 -3.69 5.07 5.09
N THR A 238 -3.29 6.29 4.75
CA THR A 238 -2.74 6.61 3.44
C THR A 238 -1.36 5.98 3.23
N THR A 239 -0.59 5.75 4.30
CA THR A 239 0.78 5.18 4.20
C THR A 239 0.82 3.65 4.18
N VAL A 240 -0.20 2.97 4.67
CA VAL A 240 -0.23 1.50 4.76
C VAL A 240 -1.49 0.97 4.11
N ALA A 241 -1.68 1.28 2.84
CA ALA A 241 -2.93 0.97 2.17
C ALA A 241 -3.04 -0.53 1.80
N PRO A 242 -4.22 -1.18 1.97
CA PRO A 242 -4.40 -2.59 1.68
C PRO A 242 -4.05 -2.95 0.22
N TRP A 243 -4.33 -2.05 -0.72
CA TRP A 243 -4.06 -2.26 -2.14
C TRP A 243 -2.58 -2.51 -2.43
N GLN A 244 -1.67 -1.92 -1.66
CA GLN A 244 -0.22 -2.07 -1.84
C GLN A 244 0.18 -3.54 -1.69
N LEU A 245 -0.42 -4.25 -0.72
CA LEU A 245 -0.07 -5.64 -0.42
C LEU A 245 -0.40 -6.56 -1.61
N PHE A 246 -1.56 -6.37 -2.23
CA PHE A 246 -2.00 -7.16 -3.38
C PHE A 246 -1.27 -6.74 -4.66
N PHE A 247 -1.08 -5.43 -4.86
CA PHE A 247 -0.39 -4.89 -6.02
C PHE A 247 1.07 -5.31 -6.04
N GLN A 248 1.84 -5.00 -5.00
CA GLN A 248 3.27 -5.28 -4.96
C GLN A 248 3.54 -6.78 -5.07
N GLN A 249 2.76 -7.63 -4.39
CA GLN A 249 2.93 -9.08 -4.52
C GLN A 249 2.73 -9.53 -5.96
N SER A 250 1.66 -9.10 -6.62
CA SER A 250 1.37 -9.48 -8.00
C SER A 250 2.41 -8.90 -8.96
N TYR A 251 2.88 -7.69 -8.71
CA TYR A 251 3.88 -7.00 -9.50
C TYR A 251 5.26 -7.69 -9.44
N VAL A 252 5.68 -8.13 -8.24
CA VAL A 252 6.89 -8.95 -8.03
C VAL A 252 6.82 -10.27 -8.82
N ILE A 253 5.63 -10.88 -8.88
CA ILE A 253 5.37 -12.10 -9.65
C ILE A 253 5.46 -11.83 -11.15
N ASP A 254 4.81 -10.76 -11.62
CA ASP A 254 4.81 -10.36 -13.04
C ASP A 254 6.21 -9.95 -13.52
N LYS A 255 7.01 -9.32 -12.65
CA LYS A 255 8.42 -9.04 -12.90
C LYS A 255 9.30 -10.30 -12.84
N ARG A 256 8.75 -11.44 -12.43
CA ARG A 256 9.40 -12.76 -12.33
C ARG A 256 10.54 -12.78 -11.33
N ILE A 257 10.38 -12.02 -10.26
CA ILE A 257 11.36 -11.95 -9.18
C ILE A 257 11.29 -13.23 -8.35
N THR A 258 12.46 -13.68 -7.94
CA THR A 258 12.66 -14.96 -7.26
C THR A 258 13.41 -14.74 -5.96
N ALA A 259 13.36 -15.71 -5.04
CA ALA A 259 13.98 -15.60 -3.71
C ALA A 259 15.46 -15.17 -3.73
N ARG A 260 16.22 -15.55 -4.77
CA ARG A 260 17.63 -15.13 -4.98
C ARG A 260 17.84 -13.61 -5.09
N PHE A 261 16.81 -12.87 -5.52
CA PHE A 261 16.89 -11.42 -5.77
C PHE A 261 16.28 -10.57 -4.65
N ILE A 262 15.76 -11.17 -3.58
CA ILE A 262 15.15 -10.46 -2.44
C ILE A 262 16.08 -9.37 -1.87
N ARG A 263 17.40 -9.56 -1.87
CA ARG A 263 18.35 -8.54 -1.39
C ARG A 263 18.35 -7.27 -2.23
N TYR A 264 18.21 -7.39 -3.55
CA TYR A 264 18.15 -6.24 -4.46
C TYR A 264 16.79 -5.54 -4.33
N GLU A 265 15.72 -6.32 -4.21
CA GLU A 265 14.38 -5.77 -3.96
C GLU A 265 14.25 -5.07 -2.61
N ARG A 266 14.95 -5.52 -1.56
CA ARG A 266 15.03 -4.75 -0.31
C ARG A 266 15.70 -3.40 -0.50
N ALA A 267 16.69 -3.30 -1.39
CA ALA A 267 17.31 -2.03 -1.73
C ALA A 267 16.35 -1.14 -2.53
N ASP A 268 15.63 -1.71 -3.50
CA ASP A 268 14.56 -1.03 -4.24
C ASP A 268 13.46 -0.49 -3.30
N LEU A 269 13.02 -1.32 -2.33
CA LEU A 269 12.07 -0.92 -1.29
C LEU A 269 12.61 0.24 -0.45
N TRP A 270 13.88 0.21 -0.02
CA TRP A 270 14.47 1.32 0.73
C TRP A 270 14.50 2.62 -0.07
N LEU A 271 14.80 2.56 -1.37
CA LEU A 271 14.74 3.74 -2.25
C LEU A 271 13.32 4.28 -2.33
N GLY A 272 12.32 3.39 -2.46
CA GLY A 272 10.91 3.75 -2.40
C GLY A 272 10.51 4.44 -1.09
N ILE A 273 10.88 3.86 0.05
CA ILE A 273 10.58 4.42 1.38
C ILE A 273 11.21 5.80 1.56
N VAL A 274 12.45 6.00 1.11
CA VAL A 274 13.10 7.31 1.18
C VAL A 274 12.33 8.34 0.35
N LEU A 275 11.91 7.97 -0.87
CA LEU A 275 11.22 8.89 -1.77
C LEU A 275 9.81 9.24 -1.29
N VAL A 276 9.03 8.25 -0.83
CA VAL A 276 7.67 8.50 -0.31
C VAL A 276 7.70 9.38 0.94
N ILE A 277 8.61 9.09 1.88
CA ILE A 277 8.75 9.88 3.11
C ILE A 277 9.27 11.28 2.81
N ALA A 278 10.24 11.42 1.90
CA ALA A 278 10.71 12.75 1.49
C ALA A 278 9.59 13.58 0.85
N GLY A 279 8.74 12.97 0.02
CA GLY A 279 7.56 13.63 -0.54
C GLY A 279 6.54 14.04 0.52
N ALA A 280 6.24 13.16 1.48
CA ALA A 280 5.34 13.45 2.60
C ALA A 280 5.87 14.58 3.50
N VAL A 281 7.15 14.53 3.86
CA VAL A 281 7.83 15.60 4.61
C VAL A 281 7.77 16.91 3.84
N ALA A 282 8.02 16.88 2.52
CA ALA A 282 7.97 18.06 1.68
C ALA A 282 6.58 18.70 1.69
N MET A 283 5.52 17.91 1.49
CA MET A 283 4.13 18.37 1.48
C MET A 283 3.71 19.01 2.81
N ILE A 284 4.01 18.36 3.93
CA ILE A 284 3.71 18.92 5.25
C ILE A 284 4.48 20.23 5.45
N ALA A 285 5.77 20.24 5.14
CA ALA A 285 6.65 21.37 5.40
C ALA A 285 6.32 22.60 4.55
N PHE A 286 6.14 22.45 3.23
CA PHE A 286 5.81 23.60 2.38
C PHE A 286 4.40 24.11 2.65
N SER A 287 3.43 23.24 2.98
CA SER A 287 2.08 23.71 3.31
C SER A 287 2.09 24.46 4.64
N ALA A 288 2.80 23.93 5.65
CA ALA A 288 3.00 24.62 6.91
C ALA A 288 3.61 26.02 6.72
N GLN A 289 4.64 26.14 5.88
CA GLN A 289 5.31 27.41 5.63
C GLN A 289 4.46 28.38 4.80
N ALA A 290 3.80 27.90 3.73
CA ALA A 290 3.04 28.76 2.83
C ALA A 290 1.80 29.38 3.50
N PHE A 291 1.18 28.67 4.43
CA PHE A 291 0.01 29.13 5.17
C PHE A 291 0.35 29.73 6.55
N HIS A 292 1.62 29.76 6.95
CA HIS A 292 1.99 30.27 8.26
C HIS A 292 1.61 31.75 8.42
N GLY A 293 0.77 32.05 9.42
CA GLY A 293 0.30 33.42 9.68
C GLY A 293 -0.69 33.96 8.65
N SER A 294 -1.19 33.12 7.73
CA SER A 294 -2.24 33.49 6.78
C SER A 294 -3.64 33.22 7.37
N PRO A 295 -4.69 33.92 6.90
CA PRO A 295 -6.07 33.66 7.33
C PRO A 295 -6.57 32.23 7.05
N GLU A 296 -5.95 31.57 6.07
CA GLU A 296 -6.27 30.20 5.64
C GLU A 296 -5.66 29.12 6.55
N PHE A 297 -4.75 29.48 7.46
CA PHE A 297 -4.18 28.54 8.44
C PHE A 297 -5.29 27.92 9.31
N GLY A 298 -5.27 26.61 9.51
CA GLY A 298 -6.33 25.89 10.24
C GLY A 298 -7.61 25.62 9.44
N ASN A 299 -7.75 26.20 8.24
CA ASN A 299 -8.96 26.11 7.42
C ASN A 299 -8.72 25.34 6.11
N TYR A 300 -8.07 24.18 6.21
CA TYR A 300 -7.88 23.30 5.05
C TYR A 300 -9.21 22.90 4.40
N THR A 301 -9.27 23.02 3.07
CA THR A 301 -10.41 22.58 2.25
C THR A 301 -10.09 21.30 1.50
N ASP A 302 -9.13 21.38 0.58
CA ASP A 302 -8.72 20.33 -0.34
C ASP A 302 -7.36 20.66 -0.99
N ALA A 303 -6.90 19.77 -1.87
CA ALA A 303 -5.66 19.96 -2.61
C ALA A 303 -5.73 21.14 -3.61
N LEU A 304 -6.92 21.49 -4.13
CA LEU A 304 -7.10 22.65 -5.00
C LEU A 304 -6.88 23.97 -4.24
N GLY A 305 -7.46 24.08 -3.05
CA GLY A 305 -7.21 25.20 -2.14
C GLY A 305 -5.73 25.31 -1.77
N THR A 306 -5.06 24.18 -1.57
CA THR A 306 -3.61 24.14 -1.34
C THR A 306 -2.83 24.71 -2.54
N ALA A 307 -3.18 24.31 -3.76
CA ALA A 307 -2.53 24.79 -4.98
C ALA A 307 -2.67 26.31 -5.15
N HIS A 308 -3.88 26.85 -4.95
CA HIS A 308 -4.12 28.30 -5.00
C HIS A 308 -3.42 29.06 -3.86
N GLY A 309 -3.38 28.49 -2.66
CA GLY A 309 -2.64 29.08 -1.54
C GLY A 309 -1.14 29.13 -1.80
N LEU A 310 -0.55 28.06 -2.34
CA LEU A 310 0.85 28.04 -2.76
C LEU A 310 1.14 29.09 -3.84
N GLU A 311 0.26 29.24 -4.82
CA GLU A 311 0.37 30.30 -5.82
C GLU A 311 0.34 31.69 -5.18
N ARG A 312 -0.59 31.92 -4.25
CA ARG A 312 -0.79 33.22 -3.59
C ARG A 312 0.40 33.61 -2.71
N HIS A 313 0.96 32.66 -1.96
CA HIS A 313 1.96 32.94 -0.94
C HIS A 313 3.39 32.66 -1.37
N SER A 314 3.59 31.76 -2.34
CA SER A 314 4.93 31.30 -2.79
C SER A 314 5.14 31.43 -4.31
N GLY A 315 4.17 32.01 -5.02
CA GLY A 315 4.25 32.32 -6.44
C GLY A 315 3.66 31.25 -7.35
N ARG A 316 3.22 31.67 -8.53
CA ARG A 316 2.50 30.84 -9.52
C ARG A 316 3.19 29.51 -9.85
N TRP A 317 4.51 29.50 -9.96
CA TRP A 317 5.26 28.28 -10.25
C TRP A 317 5.14 27.21 -9.14
N ALA A 318 5.00 27.61 -7.86
CA ALA A 318 4.80 26.66 -6.77
C ALA A 318 3.45 25.95 -6.89
N GLY A 319 2.38 26.70 -7.17
CA GLY A 319 1.05 26.13 -7.41
C GLY A 319 1.00 25.25 -8.66
N VAL A 320 1.61 25.67 -9.78
CA VAL A 320 1.68 24.86 -11.02
C VAL A 320 2.44 23.56 -10.82
N LEU A 321 3.61 23.59 -10.18
CA LEU A 321 4.39 22.38 -9.91
C LEU A 321 3.66 21.44 -8.94
N PHE A 322 2.99 21.99 -7.92
CA PHE A 322 2.16 21.20 -7.01
C PHE A 322 0.99 20.52 -7.76
N ALA A 323 0.29 21.23 -8.64
CA ALA A 323 -0.79 20.64 -9.43
C ALA A 323 -0.29 19.56 -10.40
N ILE A 324 0.89 19.74 -11.01
CA ILE A 324 1.53 18.72 -11.84
C ILE A 324 1.88 17.48 -10.98
N ALA A 325 2.43 17.68 -9.79
CA ALA A 325 2.74 16.60 -8.86
C ALA A 325 1.49 15.83 -8.42
N LEU A 326 0.39 16.55 -8.12
CA LEU A 326 -0.89 15.95 -7.77
C LEU A 326 -1.48 15.13 -8.93
N LEU A 327 -1.40 15.64 -10.16
CA LEU A 327 -1.85 14.93 -11.35
C LEU A 327 -1.02 13.64 -11.58
N ASP A 328 0.30 13.75 -11.47
CA ASP A 328 1.23 12.63 -11.58
C ASP A 328 0.95 11.53 -10.54
N ALA A 329 0.87 11.93 -9.26
CA ALA A 329 0.51 11.07 -8.13
C ALA A 329 -0.82 10.35 -8.34
N SER A 330 -1.82 11.07 -8.83
CA SER A 330 -3.14 10.51 -9.03
C SER A 330 -3.19 9.51 -10.20
N ILE A 331 -2.37 9.70 -11.23
CA ILE A 331 -2.27 8.75 -12.36
C ILE A 331 -1.56 7.46 -11.91
N ILE A 332 -0.45 7.57 -11.18
CA ILE A 332 0.26 6.38 -10.69
C ILE A 332 -0.59 5.61 -9.66
N GLY A 333 -1.27 6.32 -8.75
CA GLY A 333 -2.22 5.76 -7.80
C GLY A 333 -3.37 5.06 -8.52
N ALA A 334 -4.00 5.72 -9.50
CA ALA A 334 -5.08 5.13 -10.28
C ALA A 334 -4.67 3.83 -10.98
N CYS A 335 -3.49 3.81 -11.61
CA CYS A 335 -2.93 2.59 -12.20
C CYS A 335 -2.72 1.48 -11.16
N ALA A 336 -2.07 1.79 -10.03
CA ALA A 336 -1.71 0.80 -9.03
C ALA A 336 -2.93 0.21 -8.31
N VAL A 337 -3.88 1.04 -7.90
CA VAL A 337 -5.11 0.65 -7.20
C VAL A 337 -6.01 -0.20 -8.10
N SER A 338 -6.24 0.22 -9.35
CA SER A 338 -7.08 -0.53 -10.27
C SER A 338 -6.45 -1.85 -10.72
N LEU A 339 -5.11 -1.89 -10.92
CA LEU A 339 -4.37 -3.14 -11.17
C LEU A 339 -4.43 -4.07 -9.97
N SER A 340 -4.29 -3.56 -8.74
CA SER A 340 -4.38 -4.33 -7.50
C SER A 340 -5.67 -5.17 -7.47
N THR A 341 -6.80 -4.54 -7.78
CA THR A 341 -8.10 -5.22 -7.83
C THR A 341 -8.20 -6.21 -8.98
N ALA A 342 -7.74 -5.83 -10.17
CA ALA A 342 -7.76 -6.71 -11.34
C ALA A 342 -6.92 -7.99 -11.09
N TYR A 343 -5.76 -7.86 -10.45
CA TYR A 343 -4.94 -9.00 -10.03
C TYR A 343 -5.65 -9.86 -8.99
N ALA A 344 -6.13 -9.25 -7.90
CA ALA A 344 -6.78 -9.99 -6.83
C ALA A 344 -8.02 -10.77 -7.32
N ILE A 345 -8.81 -10.18 -8.21
CA ILE A 345 -9.97 -10.86 -8.79
C ILE A 345 -9.55 -11.93 -9.81
N GLY A 346 -8.55 -11.65 -10.67
CA GLY A 346 -7.98 -12.65 -11.57
C GLY A 346 -7.43 -13.87 -10.83
N ASP A 347 -6.81 -13.64 -9.69
CA ASP A 347 -6.34 -14.64 -8.74
C ASP A 347 -7.48 -15.48 -8.17
N VAL A 348 -8.64 -14.91 -7.85
CA VAL A 348 -9.76 -15.69 -7.31
C VAL A 348 -10.42 -16.55 -8.37
N PHE A 349 -10.69 -15.97 -9.54
CA PHE A 349 -11.44 -16.66 -10.60
C PHE A 349 -10.57 -17.54 -11.50
N ALA A 350 -9.25 -17.59 -11.26
CA ALA A 350 -8.32 -18.34 -12.10
C ALA A 350 -8.38 -17.96 -13.58
N VAL A 351 -8.67 -16.69 -13.84
CA VAL A 351 -8.60 -16.11 -15.18
C VAL A 351 -7.16 -15.70 -15.45
N ARG A 352 -6.73 -15.79 -16.71
CA ARG A 352 -5.43 -15.26 -17.15
C ARG A 352 -5.31 -13.79 -16.76
N HIS A 353 -4.27 -13.45 -16.01
CA HIS A 353 -4.00 -12.11 -15.51
C HIS A 353 -2.49 -11.89 -15.52
N SER A 354 -2.02 -10.87 -16.23
CA SER A 354 -0.62 -10.44 -16.29
C SER A 354 -0.53 -9.24 -17.22
N LEU A 355 0.35 -8.29 -16.92
CA LEU A 355 0.69 -7.18 -17.82
C LEU A 355 1.51 -7.62 -19.04
N HIS A 356 2.06 -8.85 -19.04
CA HIS A 356 2.64 -9.46 -20.23
C HIS A 356 1.59 -9.93 -21.24
N ARG A 357 0.31 -9.96 -20.86
CA ARG A 357 -0.79 -10.38 -21.73
C ARG A 357 -1.53 -9.17 -22.28
N LYS A 358 -1.92 -9.25 -23.55
CA LYS A 358 -2.73 -8.22 -24.20
C LYS A 358 -4.19 -8.28 -23.73
N PRO A 359 -4.98 -7.19 -23.89
CA PRO A 359 -6.43 -7.20 -23.61
C PRO A 359 -7.21 -8.31 -24.33
N THR A 360 -6.75 -8.71 -25.52
CA THR A 360 -7.33 -9.82 -26.29
C THR A 360 -7.13 -11.19 -25.64
N GLU A 361 -6.08 -11.36 -24.82
CA GLU A 361 -5.67 -12.62 -24.20
C GLU A 361 -6.16 -12.76 -22.75
N ALA A 362 -6.35 -11.63 -22.06
CA ALA A 362 -6.75 -11.55 -20.65
C ALA A 362 -8.03 -10.71 -20.45
N LYS A 363 -9.09 -11.03 -21.22
CA LYS A 363 -10.32 -10.23 -21.27
C LYS A 363 -10.93 -9.92 -19.90
N GLY A 364 -10.97 -10.89 -18.98
CA GLY A 364 -11.54 -10.70 -17.64
C GLY A 364 -10.74 -9.72 -16.78
N PHE A 365 -9.41 -9.80 -16.81
CA PHE A 365 -8.50 -8.90 -16.10
C PHE A 365 -8.71 -7.45 -16.55
N TYR A 366 -8.70 -7.20 -17.86
CA TYR A 366 -8.89 -5.86 -18.40
C TYR A 366 -10.34 -5.36 -18.28
N ALA A 367 -11.34 -6.24 -18.30
CA ALA A 367 -12.73 -5.84 -18.09
C ALA A 367 -12.95 -5.26 -16.68
N ILE A 368 -12.36 -5.87 -15.65
CA ILE A 368 -12.40 -5.35 -14.28
C ILE A 368 -11.63 -4.03 -14.17
N TYR A 369 -10.41 -4.01 -14.72
CA TYR A 369 -9.55 -2.83 -14.72
C TYR A 369 -10.22 -1.62 -15.38
N PHE A 370 -10.75 -1.79 -16.60
CA PHE A 370 -11.47 -0.74 -17.32
C PHE A 370 -12.80 -0.39 -16.66
N GLY A 371 -13.55 -1.39 -16.18
CA GLY A 371 -14.82 -1.18 -15.52
C GLY A 371 -14.70 -0.31 -14.28
N LEU A 372 -13.72 -0.59 -13.41
CA LEU A 372 -13.44 0.23 -12.22
C LEU A 372 -12.98 1.64 -12.58
N THR A 373 -12.09 1.76 -13.57
CA THR A 373 -11.57 3.06 -14.03
C THR A 373 -12.70 3.94 -14.58
N LEU A 374 -13.56 3.38 -15.43
CA LEU A 374 -14.71 4.09 -16.00
C LEU A 374 -15.77 4.43 -14.95
N LEU A 375 -16.02 3.54 -13.99
CA LEU A 375 -16.94 3.79 -12.88
C LEU A 375 -16.45 4.97 -12.02
N ALA A 376 -15.17 4.97 -11.65
CA ALA A 376 -14.59 6.05 -10.86
C ALA A 376 -14.61 7.39 -11.63
N ALA A 377 -14.17 7.38 -12.89
CA ALA A 377 -14.22 8.57 -13.75
C ALA A 377 -15.66 9.10 -13.90
N GLY A 378 -16.63 8.22 -14.15
CA GLY A 378 -18.04 8.58 -14.29
C GLY A 378 -18.64 9.17 -13.01
N LEU A 379 -18.30 8.61 -11.84
CA LEU A 379 -18.75 9.14 -10.55
C LEU A 379 -18.19 10.54 -10.30
N VAL A 380 -16.90 10.76 -10.58
CA VAL A 380 -16.29 12.09 -10.43
C VAL A 380 -16.93 13.09 -11.38
N LEU A 381 -17.20 12.72 -12.64
CA LEU A 381 -17.85 13.60 -13.60
C LEU A 381 -19.33 13.92 -13.30
N THR A 382 -19.94 13.26 -12.31
CA THR A 382 -21.33 13.52 -11.92
C THR A 382 -21.44 14.90 -11.24
N PRO A 383 -22.33 15.79 -11.72
CA PRO A 383 -22.51 17.12 -11.12
C PRO A 383 -23.02 17.03 -9.68
N GLY A 384 -22.55 17.93 -8.81
CA GLY A 384 -23.06 18.08 -7.44
C GLY A 384 -22.52 17.08 -6.41
N VAL A 385 -21.59 16.19 -6.79
CA VAL A 385 -20.94 15.29 -5.83
C VAL A 385 -19.92 16.08 -4.98
N PRO A 386 -20.01 16.06 -3.64
CA PRO A 386 -19.07 16.77 -2.78
C PRO A 386 -17.75 15.99 -2.67
N LEU A 387 -16.81 16.30 -3.57
CA LEU A 387 -15.56 15.56 -3.74
C LEU A 387 -14.69 15.55 -2.48
N GLY A 388 -14.64 16.68 -1.74
CA GLY A 388 -13.88 16.76 -0.48
C GLY A 388 -14.44 15.84 0.61
N LEU A 389 -15.77 15.83 0.79
CA LEU A 389 -16.43 14.90 1.73
C LEU A 389 -16.19 13.45 1.34
N LEU A 390 -16.28 13.14 0.04
CA LEU A 390 -16.02 11.80 -0.47
C LEU A 390 -14.58 11.37 -0.20
N THR A 391 -13.61 12.26 -0.41
CA THR A 391 -12.19 11.97 -0.12
C THR A 391 -11.98 11.64 1.35
N ASN A 392 -12.49 12.47 2.27
CA ASN A 392 -12.36 12.25 3.72
C ASN A 392 -13.04 10.95 4.18
N ALA A 393 -14.20 10.66 3.60
CA ALA A 393 -14.96 9.43 3.81
C ALA A 393 -14.15 8.18 3.44
N VAL A 394 -13.51 8.21 2.26
CA VAL A 394 -12.67 7.11 1.78
C VAL A 394 -11.46 6.92 2.68
N GLN A 395 -10.79 7.99 3.11
CA GLN A 395 -9.63 7.87 4.00
C GLN A 395 -9.98 7.30 5.37
N SER A 396 -11.14 7.68 5.91
CA SER A 396 -11.65 7.10 7.15
C SER A 396 -11.92 5.60 6.98
N LEU A 397 -12.59 5.21 5.89
CA LEU A 397 -12.88 3.80 5.63
C LEU A 397 -11.60 2.97 5.41
N ALA A 398 -10.62 3.53 4.69
CA ALA A 398 -9.31 2.90 4.50
C ALA A 398 -8.66 2.60 5.85
N GLY A 399 -8.62 3.60 6.75
CA GLY A 399 -8.11 3.48 8.12
C GLY A 399 -8.75 2.34 8.94
N VAL A 400 -10.07 2.15 8.79
CA VAL A 400 -10.81 1.07 9.46
C VAL A 400 -10.42 -0.31 8.95
N LEU A 401 -10.16 -0.43 7.65
CA LEU A 401 -10.00 -1.73 6.98
C LEU A 401 -8.53 -2.23 6.94
N LEU A 402 -7.55 -1.35 7.23
CA LEU A 402 -6.12 -1.70 7.28
C LEU A 402 -5.76 -2.95 8.11
N PRO A 403 -6.33 -3.16 9.32
CA PRO A 403 -5.91 -4.28 10.16
C PRO A 403 -6.20 -5.63 9.51
N SER A 404 -7.27 -5.71 8.69
CA SER A 404 -7.72 -6.95 8.05
C SER A 404 -6.63 -7.53 7.15
N ALA A 405 -6.08 -6.70 6.26
CA ALA A 405 -5.13 -7.11 5.23
C ALA A 405 -3.77 -7.45 5.84
N THR A 406 -3.32 -6.65 6.82
CA THR A 406 -2.05 -6.86 7.54
C THR A 406 -2.08 -8.17 8.34
N VAL A 407 -3.22 -8.53 8.95
CA VAL A 407 -3.37 -9.79 9.69
C VAL A 407 -3.23 -11.00 8.77
N PHE A 408 -3.87 -11.00 7.59
CA PHE A 408 -3.73 -12.10 6.64
C PHE A 408 -2.29 -12.26 6.14
N LEU A 409 -1.63 -11.14 5.84
CA LEU A 409 -0.22 -11.15 5.47
C LEU A 409 0.67 -11.76 6.56
N LEU A 410 0.48 -11.35 7.81
CA LEU A 410 1.23 -11.89 8.94
C LEU A 410 0.98 -13.40 9.13
N LEU A 411 -0.26 -13.85 8.95
CA LEU A 411 -0.59 -15.28 9.04
C LEU A 411 0.07 -16.10 7.93
N LEU A 412 0.06 -15.62 6.69
CA LEU A 412 0.74 -16.27 5.57
C LEU A 412 2.26 -16.26 5.73
N CYS A 413 2.83 -15.16 6.23
CA CYS A 413 4.26 -15.04 6.45
C CYS A 413 4.80 -15.91 7.60
N ASN A 414 3.90 -16.45 8.42
CA ASN A 414 4.22 -17.42 9.47
C ASN A 414 3.94 -18.87 9.08
N ASP A 415 3.39 -19.10 7.88
CA ASP A 415 3.05 -20.43 7.42
C ASP A 415 4.27 -21.13 6.78
N LYS A 416 4.82 -22.12 7.50
CA LYS A 416 5.97 -22.89 7.03
C LYS A 416 5.69 -23.67 5.74
N ALA A 417 4.44 -24.05 5.47
CA ALA A 417 4.10 -24.73 4.22
C ALA A 417 4.19 -23.78 3.02
N VAL A 418 3.99 -22.47 3.25
CA VAL A 418 4.01 -21.43 2.21
C VAL A 418 5.42 -20.88 2.03
N LEU A 419 6.07 -20.43 3.11
CA LEU A 419 7.36 -19.73 3.03
C LEU A 419 8.59 -20.60 3.35
N GLY A 420 8.42 -21.80 3.92
CA GLY A 420 9.53 -22.68 4.31
C GLY A 420 10.59 -21.94 5.14
N PRO A 421 11.86 -21.87 4.70
CA PRO A 421 12.94 -21.18 5.42
C PRO A 421 12.79 -19.64 5.46
N TRP A 422 11.84 -19.07 4.73
CA TRP A 422 11.58 -17.62 4.69
C TRP A 422 10.53 -17.14 5.69
N THR A 423 9.99 -18.00 6.56
CA THR A 423 9.02 -17.57 7.59
C THR A 423 9.58 -16.51 8.52
N ASN A 424 8.69 -15.69 9.07
CA ASN A 424 9.05 -14.68 10.06
C ASN A 424 9.74 -15.27 11.29
N GLY A 425 10.79 -14.59 11.75
CA GLY A 425 11.39 -14.84 13.06
C GLY A 425 10.57 -14.23 14.19
N ARG A 426 10.92 -14.59 15.43
CA ARG A 426 10.21 -14.11 16.64
C ARG A 426 10.21 -12.58 16.78
N ALA A 427 11.34 -11.94 16.52
CA ALA A 427 11.45 -10.48 16.58
C ALA A 427 10.52 -9.80 15.56
N MET A 428 10.45 -10.33 14.33
CA MET A 428 9.56 -9.81 13.30
C MET A 428 8.09 -9.98 13.67
N ASN A 429 7.73 -11.14 14.25
CA ASN A 429 6.37 -11.38 14.72
C ASN A 429 5.97 -10.48 15.89
N LEU A 430 6.88 -10.23 16.83
CA LEU A 430 6.62 -9.31 17.93
C LEU A 430 6.41 -7.88 17.42
N PHE A 431 7.28 -7.42 16.52
CA PHE A 431 7.16 -6.09 15.92
C PHE A 431 5.86 -5.96 15.11
N THR A 432 5.61 -6.87 14.18
CA THR A 432 4.40 -6.84 13.33
C THR A 432 3.13 -7.00 14.16
N GLY A 433 3.16 -7.83 15.21
CA GLY A 433 2.05 -7.95 16.16
C GLY A 433 1.76 -6.64 16.90
N GLY A 434 2.81 -5.91 17.29
CA GLY A 434 2.69 -4.56 17.86
C GLY A 434 2.08 -3.57 16.86
N VAL A 435 2.55 -3.56 15.61
CA VAL A 435 1.97 -2.74 14.53
C VAL A 435 0.49 -3.03 14.35
N VAL A 436 0.10 -4.30 14.21
CA VAL A 436 -1.32 -4.70 14.09
C VAL A 436 -2.13 -4.24 15.30
N ALA A 437 -1.58 -4.34 16.52
CA ALA A 437 -2.27 -3.87 17.72
C ALA A 437 -2.50 -2.36 17.69
N VAL A 438 -1.51 -1.57 17.25
CA VAL A 438 -1.65 -0.12 17.06
C VAL A 438 -2.69 0.19 15.99
N LEU A 439 -2.65 -0.48 14.83
CA LEU A 439 -3.64 -0.28 13.76
C LEU A 439 -5.07 -0.59 14.23
N VAL A 440 -5.26 -1.69 14.97
CA VAL A 440 -6.56 -2.02 15.57
C VAL A 440 -7.00 -0.95 16.57
N MET A 441 -6.09 -0.45 17.41
CA MET A 441 -6.40 0.60 18.38
C MET A 441 -6.81 1.91 17.70
N LEU A 442 -6.06 2.34 16.69
CA LEU A 442 -6.37 3.51 15.87
C LEU A 442 -7.74 3.36 15.17
N SER A 443 -8.00 2.18 14.60
CA SER A 443 -9.29 1.85 14.00
C SER A 443 -10.44 1.95 15.03
N VAL A 444 -10.24 1.46 16.26
CA VAL A 444 -11.24 1.55 17.34
C VAL A 444 -11.51 3.00 17.73
N ILE A 445 -10.47 3.84 17.84
CA ILE A 445 -10.61 5.28 18.12
C ILE A 445 -11.40 5.97 17.02
N LEU A 446 -11.07 5.71 15.75
CA LEU A 446 -11.81 6.24 14.61
C LEU A 446 -13.29 5.83 14.66
N THR A 447 -13.57 4.56 14.92
CA THR A 447 -14.94 4.05 15.04
C THR A 447 -15.70 4.73 16.18
N ALA A 448 -15.04 4.92 17.33
CA ALA A 448 -15.61 5.57 18.49
C ALA A 448 -15.89 7.06 18.23
N ALA A 449 -14.98 7.78 17.56
CA ALA A 449 -15.17 9.17 17.18
C ALA A 449 -16.32 9.36 16.17
N VAL A 450 -16.51 8.40 15.26
CA VAL A 450 -17.65 8.39 14.34
C VAL A 450 -18.97 8.14 15.07
N LEU A 451 -18.98 7.22 16.05
CA LEU A 451 -20.17 6.89 16.86
C LEU A 451 -20.55 7.97 17.85
N PHE A 452 -19.56 8.61 18.46
CA PHE A 452 -19.72 9.59 19.52
C PHE A 452 -18.95 10.86 19.12
N PRO A 453 -19.56 11.77 18.33
CA PRO A 453 -18.88 12.99 17.87
C PRO A 453 -18.40 13.92 18.99
N GLY A 454 -18.92 13.74 20.21
CA GLY A 454 -18.48 14.44 21.42
C GLY A 454 -17.45 13.67 22.26
N ILE A 455 -16.77 12.66 21.70
CA ILE A 455 -15.75 11.91 22.42
C ILE A 455 -14.64 12.87 22.88
N GLY A 456 -14.44 12.95 24.19
CA GLY A 456 -13.45 13.83 24.78
C GLY A 456 -12.05 13.22 24.78
N GLU A 457 -11.08 14.03 25.18
CA GLU A 457 -9.69 13.61 25.32
C GLU A 457 -9.53 12.47 26.33
N PHE A 458 -10.37 12.47 27.37
CA PHE A 458 -10.36 11.44 28.41
C PHE A 458 -10.75 10.07 27.86
N GLU A 459 -11.81 9.99 27.05
CA GLU A 459 -12.27 8.74 26.45
C GLU A 459 -11.26 8.19 25.43
N ILE A 460 -10.70 9.07 24.58
CA ILE A 460 -9.62 8.69 23.66
C ILE A 460 -8.40 8.18 24.46
N GLY A 461 -8.00 8.90 25.52
CA GLY A 461 -6.92 8.49 26.41
C GLY A 461 -7.18 7.14 27.09
N ALA A 462 -8.42 6.89 27.52
CA ALA A 462 -8.82 5.62 28.12
C ALA A 462 -8.74 4.46 27.11
N ILE A 463 -9.14 4.68 25.84
CA ILE A 463 -8.99 3.69 24.77
C ILE A 463 -7.51 3.40 24.51
N LEU A 464 -6.66 4.44 24.44
CA LEU A 464 -5.23 4.30 24.21
C LEU A 464 -4.53 3.53 25.35
N ILE A 465 -4.77 3.93 26.61
CA ILE A 465 -4.16 3.31 27.79
C ILE A 465 -4.68 1.88 27.97
N GLY A 466 -6.00 1.71 27.96
CA GLY A 466 -6.64 0.40 28.13
C GLY A 466 -6.23 -0.58 27.03
N GLY A 467 -6.28 -0.13 25.77
CA GLY A 467 -5.84 -0.91 24.61
C GLY A 467 -4.36 -1.30 24.68
N SER A 468 -3.49 -0.36 25.09
CA SER A 468 -2.05 -0.61 25.26
C SER A 468 -1.77 -1.64 26.35
N LEU A 469 -2.44 -1.53 27.50
CA LEU A 469 -2.32 -2.51 28.59
C LEU A 469 -2.76 -3.91 28.14
N ILE A 470 -3.90 -4.01 27.44
CA ILE A 470 -4.38 -5.29 26.88
C ILE A 470 -3.36 -5.85 25.88
N ALA A 471 -2.83 -5.04 24.98
CA ALA A 471 -1.84 -5.46 23.99
C ALA A 471 -0.55 -5.98 24.65
N VAL A 472 -0.06 -5.29 25.68
CA VAL A 472 1.13 -5.72 26.46
C VAL A 472 0.86 -7.03 27.20
N VAL A 473 -0.27 -7.13 27.91
CA VAL A 473 -0.65 -8.35 28.64
C VAL A 473 -0.79 -9.54 27.67
N MET A 474 -1.49 -9.35 26.55
CA MET A 474 -1.63 -10.37 25.52
C MET A 474 -0.28 -10.79 24.95
N SER A 475 0.61 -9.85 24.67
CA SER A 475 1.96 -10.13 24.18
C SER A 475 2.78 -10.94 25.19
N LEU A 476 2.71 -10.60 26.48
CA LEU A 476 3.39 -11.32 27.56
C LEU A 476 2.83 -12.73 27.75
N VAL A 477 1.51 -12.90 27.68
CA VAL A 477 0.84 -14.20 27.77
C VAL A 477 1.23 -15.08 26.59
N LEU A 478 1.17 -14.57 25.37
CA LEU A 478 1.59 -15.28 24.17
C LEU A 478 3.07 -15.66 24.22
N TRP A 479 3.93 -14.73 24.61
CA TRP A 479 5.36 -14.99 24.81
C TRP A 479 5.60 -16.11 25.83
N ARG A 480 4.87 -16.12 26.94
CA ARG A 480 4.98 -17.15 27.98
C ARG A 480 4.47 -18.51 27.51
N ILE A 481 3.37 -18.56 26.77
CA ILE A 481 2.82 -19.80 26.19
C ILE A 481 3.79 -20.37 25.16
N GLU A 482 4.35 -19.52 24.29
CA GLU A 482 5.27 -19.93 23.23
C GLU A 482 6.61 -20.40 23.81
N ARG A 483 7.11 -19.72 24.85
CA ARG A 483 8.31 -20.13 25.60
C ARG A 483 8.11 -21.48 26.29
N ARG A 484 6.89 -21.81 26.75
CA ARG A 484 6.55 -23.11 27.36
C ARG A 484 6.35 -24.23 26.34
N ARG A 485 5.86 -23.92 25.13
CA ARG A 485 5.63 -24.91 24.06
C ARG A 485 6.91 -25.32 23.32
N HIS A 486 7.96 -24.51 23.38
CA HIS A 486 9.22 -24.82 22.72
C HIS A 486 10.19 -25.61 23.61
N ARG A 487 10.29 -26.92 23.36
CA ARG A 487 11.56 -27.65 23.51
C ARG A 487 12.58 -27.04 22.52
N PRO A 488 13.88 -26.95 22.86
CA PRO A 488 14.89 -26.46 21.93
C PRO A 488 14.94 -27.39 20.72
N HIS A 489 14.31 -26.98 19.62
CA HIS A 489 14.59 -27.57 18.31
C HIS A 489 15.89 -26.94 17.84
N HIS A 490 16.96 -27.73 17.73
CA HIS A 490 18.12 -27.33 16.95
C HIS A 490 17.62 -27.04 15.53
N PRO A 491 17.69 -25.79 15.03
CA PRO A 491 17.37 -25.55 13.64
C PRO A 491 18.37 -26.37 12.82
N GLN A 492 17.88 -27.32 12.02
CA GLN A 492 18.69 -27.81 10.91
C GLN A 492 19.16 -26.56 10.16
N ARG A 493 20.47 -26.37 10.07
CA ARG A 493 21.07 -25.26 9.32
C ARG A 493 20.72 -25.48 7.85
N VAL A 494 19.55 -24.99 7.42
CA VAL A 494 19.25 -24.83 6.00
C VAL A 494 20.33 -23.91 5.45
N SER A 495 21.10 -24.39 4.48
CA SER A 495 22.17 -23.57 3.92
C SER A 495 21.57 -22.30 3.32
N VAL A 496 22.29 -21.17 3.37
CA VAL A 496 21.81 -19.91 2.75
C VAL A 496 21.55 -20.10 1.24
N LEU A 497 22.28 -21.03 0.62
CA LEU A 497 22.08 -21.43 -0.77
C LEU A 497 20.74 -22.13 -0.97
N ASP A 498 20.35 -23.05 -0.10
CA ASP A 498 19.02 -23.70 -0.14
C ASP A 498 17.89 -22.68 0.06
N ARG A 499 18.12 -21.68 0.90
CA ARG A 499 17.14 -20.62 1.15
C ARG A 499 16.89 -19.76 -0.09
N ASN A 500 17.93 -19.34 -0.82
CA ASN A 500 17.78 -18.48 -2.00
C ASN A 500 17.15 -19.19 -3.21
N HIS A 501 17.16 -20.53 -3.24
CA HIS A 501 16.55 -21.34 -4.28
C HIS A 501 15.20 -21.93 -3.85
N TRP A 502 14.79 -21.73 -2.60
CA TRP A 502 13.50 -22.20 -2.11
C TRP A 502 12.35 -21.56 -2.87
N THR A 503 11.40 -22.40 -3.30
CA THR A 503 10.11 -22.01 -3.86
C THR A 503 9.02 -22.76 -3.12
N MET A 504 7.85 -22.16 -2.99
CA MET A 504 6.68 -22.85 -2.48
C MET A 504 6.38 -24.09 -3.35
N PRO A 505 5.99 -25.24 -2.75
CA PRO A 505 5.45 -26.37 -3.49
C PRO A 505 4.18 -26.00 -4.28
N PRO A 506 3.79 -26.78 -5.30
CA PRO A 506 2.54 -26.58 -6.02
C PRO A 506 1.34 -26.43 -5.08
N LEU A 507 0.44 -25.50 -5.43
CA LEU A 507 -0.70 -25.12 -4.59
C LEU A 507 -1.58 -26.31 -4.18
N GLU A 508 -1.73 -27.29 -5.09
CA GLU A 508 -2.52 -28.51 -4.91
C GLU A 508 -1.97 -29.43 -3.81
N GLN A 509 -0.68 -29.30 -3.48
CA GLN A 509 0.00 -30.11 -2.47
C GLN A 509 -0.06 -29.47 -1.07
N LEU A 510 -0.58 -28.24 -0.97
CA LEU A 510 -0.66 -27.52 0.30
C LEU A 510 -1.88 -27.98 1.10
N THR A 511 -1.65 -28.65 2.23
CA THR A 511 -2.72 -29.00 3.19
C THR A 511 -3.34 -27.74 3.79
N PRO A 512 -4.66 -27.61 3.98
CA PRO A 512 -5.29 -26.42 4.58
C PRO A 512 -4.63 -25.93 5.87
N ALA A 513 -4.66 -24.63 6.14
CA ALA A 513 -4.04 -24.07 7.33
C ALA A 513 -4.73 -24.60 8.60
N ARG A 514 -3.93 -25.07 9.57
CA ARG A 514 -4.44 -25.52 10.87
C ARG A 514 -4.78 -24.31 11.73
N TRP A 515 -6.07 -24.06 11.91
CA TRP A 515 -6.58 -23.03 12.80
C TRP A 515 -6.52 -23.50 14.25
N THR A 516 -5.85 -22.75 15.12
CA THR A 516 -6.09 -22.90 16.56
C THR A 516 -7.43 -22.25 16.91
N PRO A 517 -8.15 -22.76 17.93
CA PRO A 517 -9.42 -22.17 18.37
C PRO A 517 -9.29 -20.66 18.63
N LEU A 518 -8.17 -20.27 19.27
CA LEU A 518 -7.84 -18.87 19.54
C LEU A 518 -7.74 -18.02 18.27
N LYS A 519 -7.02 -18.48 17.23
CA LYS A 519 -6.92 -17.75 15.95
C LYS A 519 -8.28 -17.60 15.29
N ARG A 520 -9.11 -18.66 15.34
CA ARG A 520 -10.45 -18.65 14.75
C ARG A 520 -11.34 -17.62 15.45
N THR A 521 -11.34 -17.57 16.78
CA THR A 521 -12.11 -16.59 17.55
C THR A 521 -11.67 -15.16 17.24
N TRP A 522 -10.36 -14.89 17.24
CA TRP A 522 -9.84 -13.56 16.94
C TRP A 522 -10.20 -13.07 15.53
N MET A 523 -10.16 -13.96 14.53
CA MET A 523 -10.59 -13.60 13.18
C MET A 523 -12.09 -13.28 13.10
N PHE A 524 -12.93 -14.00 13.83
CA PHE A 524 -14.37 -13.68 13.90
C PHE A 524 -14.62 -12.33 14.59
N VAL A 525 -13.90 -12.04 15.68
CA VAL A 525 -13.97 -10.75 16.38
C VAL A 525 -13.53 -9.62 15.44
N LEU A 526 -12.38 -9.78 14.77
CA LEU A 526 -11.87 -8.81 13.80
C LEU A 526 -12.90 -8.55 12.69
N ARG A 527 -13.48 -9.60 12.11
CA ARG A 527 -14.50 -9.46 11.06
C ARG A 527 -15.76 -8.75 11.56
N GLY A 528 -16.28 -9.17 12.72
CA GLY A 528 -17.48 -8.55 13.29
C GLY A 528 -17.26 -7.07 13.54
N TYR A 529 -16.11 -6.72 14.11
CA TYR A 529 -15.67 -5.34 14.29
C TYR A 529 -15.60 -4.56 12.97
N LEU A 530 -14.93 -5.11 11.95
CA LEU A 530 -14.77 -4.43 10.65
C LEU A 530 -16.11 -4.17 9.95
N VAL A 531 -17.04 -5.14 9.99
CA VAL A 531 -18.38 -4.96 9.39
C VAL A 531 -19.15 -3.85 10.10
N VAL A 532 -19.11 -3.82 11.42
CA VAL A 532 -19.75 -2.78 12.23
C VAL A 532 -19.11 -1.42 11.94
N ALA A 533 -17.78 -1.33 12.04
CA ALA A 533 -17.05 -0.09 11.83
C ALA A 533 -17.24 0.48 10.42
N ALA A 534 -17.13 -0.35 9.38
CA ALA A 534 -17.38 0.07 7.99
C ALA A 534 -18.84 0.51 7.78
N GLY A 535 -19.81 -0.24 8.31
CA GLY A 535 -21.23 0.13 8.24
C GLY A 535 -21.52 1.49 8.89
N LEU A 536 -20.90 1.76 10.04
CA LEU A 536 -21.05 3.03 10.76
C LEU A 536 -20.43 4.20 10.01
N VAL A 537 -19.24 4.01 9.44
CA VAL A 537 -18.60 5.01 8.57
C VAL A 537 -19.52 5.32 7.39
N LEU A 538 -20.09 4.31 6.72
CA LEU A 538 -21.04 4.52 5.61
C LEU A 538 -22.30 5.28 6.04
N VAL A 539 -22.87 4.98 7.21
CA VAL A 539 -24.03 5.72 7.75
C VAL A 539 -23.67 7.19 7.99
N ARG A 540 -22.51 7.47 8.58
CA ARG A 540 -22.04 8.83 8.81
C ARG A 540 -21.86 9.60 7.49
N ILE A 541 -21.28 8.94 6.49
CA ILE A 541 -21.10 9.51 5.15
C ILE A 541 -22.46 9.85 4.54
N ALA A 542 -23.42 8.92 4.57
CA ALA A 542 -24.76 9.16 4.05
C ALA A 542 -25.45 10.33 4.78
N GLY A 543 -25.26 10.46 6.10
CA GLY A 543 -25.78 11.57 6.88
C GLY A 543 -25.17 12.93 6.49
N LEU A 544 -23.86 12.97 6.21
CA LEU A 544 -23.19 14.19 5.74
C LEU A 544 -23.57 14.57 4.31
N LEU A 545 -23.88 13.59 3.45
CA LEU A 545 -24.36 13.84 2.09
C LEU A 545 -25.82 14.30 2.02
N ALA A 546 -26.61 14.06 3.07
CA ALA A 546 -28.01 14.45 3.15
C ALA A 546 -28.23 15.85 3.75
N GLN A 547 -27.17 16.48 4.26
CA GLN A 547 -27.12 17.87 4.71
C GLN A 547 -26.65 18.77 3.57
#